data_AF-A0A0G1UZS9-F1
#
_entry.id   AF-A0A0G1UZS9-F1
#
_cell.length_a   1.000
_cell.length_b   1.000
_cell.length_c   1.000
_cell.angle_alpha   90.00
_cell.angle_beta   90.00
_cell.angle_gamma   90.00
#
_symmetry.space_group_name_H-M   'P 1'
#
loop_
_entity.id
_entity.type
_entity.pdbx_description
1 polymer ?
#
loop_
_entity_poly.entity_id
_entity_poly.type
_entity_poly.pdbx_seq_one_letter_code
_entity_poly.pdbx_strand_id
1 'polypeptide(L)'
;MRIGVVGSMQYTEKMLELQDNLKSLGHDAFLTNLASPFIGKSDKEKEKIKIYQKKNKDAIREFWKQMQGADAILVANFDKNGIKNYIGGNTLMEIGFAHVLNQKIFLFNPIPEISYYKTEIEAVKPIVLNGDLSRIS
;
A
#
# COMPACT_ATOMS: atom_id res chain seq x y z
N MET A 1 6.19 14.27 -6.61
CA MET A 1 6.84 13.03 -6.11
C MET A 1 6.40 11.85 -6.95
N ARG A 2 7.27 10.86 -7.14
CA ARG A 2 6.92 9.52 -7.62
C ARG A 2 6.52 8.63 -6.44
N ILE A 3 5.26 8.21 -6.38
CA ILE A 3 4.64 7.60 -5.18
C ILE A 3 4.03 6.23 -5.50
N GLY A 4 4.48 5.19 -4.80
CA GLY A 4 3.85 3.87 -4.88
C GLY A 4 2.68 3.74 -3.91
N VAL A 5 1.48 3.42 -4.40
CA VAL A 5 0.33 3.12 -3.53
C VAL A 5 0.34 1.64 -3.17
N VAL A 6 0.33 1.33 -1.88
CA VAL A 6 0.42 -0.04 -1.35
C VAL A 6 -0.70 -0.35 -0.37
N GLY A 7 -1.07 -1.62 -0.24
CA GLY A 7 -2.14 -2.03 0.66
C GLY A 7 -2.71 -3.41 0.34
N SER A 8 -3.82 -3.73 1.00
CA SER A 8 -4.51 -4.99 0.75
C SER A 8 -5.22 -4.95 -0.60
N MET A 9 -4.89 -5.89 -1.51
CA MET A 9 -5.55 -6.09 -2.82
C MET A 9 -7.08 -6.32 -2.77
N GLN A 10 -7.66 -6.48 -1.58
CA GLN A 10 -9.11 -6.43 -1.42
C GLN A 10 -9.68 -5.04 -1.72
N TYR A 11 -8.88 -3.99 -1.50
CA TYR A 11 -9.22 -2.58 -1.67
C TYR A 11 -8.61 -1.99 -2.95
N THR A 12 -8.36 -2.81 -3.98
CA THR A 12 -7.74 -2.34 -5.23
C THR A 12 -8.44 -1.14 -5.84
N GLU A 13 -9.78 -1.10 -5.82
CA GLU A 13 -10.56 0.03 -6.35
C GLU A 13 -10.28 1.31 -5.56
N LYS A 14 -10.30 1.25 -4.21
CA LYS A 14 -9.94 2.40 -3.37
C LYS A 14 -8.48 2.82 -3.55
N MET A 15 -7.58 1.87 -3.79
CA MET A 15 -6.17 2.16 -4.07
C MET A 15 -6.01 2.87 -5.43
N LEU A 16 -6.82 2.52 -6.43
CA LEU A 16 -6.87 3.23 -7.71
C LEU A 16 -7.40 4.65 -7.53
N GLU A 17 -8.46 4.84 -6.75
CA GLU A 17 -8.97 6.18 -6.40
C GLU A 17 -7.88 7.04 -5.73
N LEU A 18 -7.12 6.47 -4.78
CA LEU A 18 -6.00 7.17 -4.15
C LEU A 18 -4.89 7.51 -5.15
N GLN A 19 -4.57 6.60 -6.07
CA GLN A 19 -3.60 6.86 -7.14
C GLN A 19 -4.06 8.04 -8.01
N ASP A 20 -5.32 8.06 -8.44
CA ASP A 20 -5.84 9.11 -9.31
C ASP A 20 -5.91 10.46 -8.58
N ASN A 21 -6.23 10.46 -7.28
CA ASN A 21 -6.16 11.65 -6.44
C ASN A 21 -4.73 12.18 -6.28
N LEU A 22 -3.73 11.30 -6.13
CA LEU A 22 -2.33 11.74 -6.10
C LEU A 22 -1.89 12.33 -7.45
N LYS A 23 -2.34 11.75 -8.57
CA LYS A 23 -2.06 12.29 -9.91
C LYS A 23 -2.69 13.67 -10.11
N SER A 24 -3.92 13.89 -9.64
CA SER A 24 -4.57 15.19 -9.74
C SER A 24 -3.89 16.27 -8.89
N LEU A 25 -3.18 15.88 -7.83
CA LEU A 25 -2.31 16.74 -7.03
C LEU A 25 -0.91 16.95 -7.65
N GLY A 26 -0.63 16.40 -8.83
CA GLY A 26 0.64 16.58 -9.55
C GLY A 26 1.74 15.58 -9.20
N HIS A 27 1.41 14.49 -8.51
CA HIS A 27 2.37 13.41 -8.23
C HIS A 27 2.37 12.34 -9.35
N ASP A 28 3.51 11.70 -9.57
CA ASP A 28 3.63 10.49 -10.41
C ASP A 28 3.29 9.26 -9.57
N ALA A 29 2.00 8.95 -9.44
CA ALA A 29 1.54 7.84 -8.61
C ALA A 29 1.37 6.53 -9.40
N PHE A 30 1.88 5.43 -8.84
CA PHE A 30 1.84 4.10 -9.44
C PHE A 30 1.34 3.01 -8.47
N LEU A 31 0.95 1.86 -9.04
CA LEU A 31 0.43 0.68 -8.35
C LEU A 31 1.12 -0.56 -8.92
N THR A 32 1.08 -1.69 -8.20
CA THR A 32 1.57 -2.96 -8.77
C THR A 32 0.86 -3.29 -10.08
N ASN A 33 1.61 -3.82 -11.05
CA ASN A 33 1.06 -4.28 -12.33
C ASN A 33 0.10 -5.48 -12.15
N LEU A 34 0.06 -6.05 -10.95
CA LEU A 34 -0.82 -7.14 -10.59
C LEU A 34 -2.20 -6.69 -10.07
N ALA A 35 -2.48 -5.38 -10.06
CA ALA A 35 -3.75 -4.82 -9.60
C ALA A 35 -4.91 -5.06 -10.56
N SER A 36 -4.70 -4.96 -11.88
CA SER A 36 -5.77 -5.00 -12.88
C SER A 36 -6.70 -6.23 -12.78
N PRO A 37 -6.21 -7.46 -12.51
CA PRO A 37 -7.07 -8.63 -12.32
C PRO A 37 -8.09 -8.53 -11.17
N PHE A 38 -7.87 -7.67 -10.18
CA PHE A 38 -8.75 -7.53 -9.01
C PHE A 38 -9.94 -6.60 -9.24
N ILE A 39 -9.90 -5.77 -10.29
CA ILE A 39 -10.90 -4.73 -10.53
C ILE A 39 -12.26 -5.35 -10.88
N GLY A 40 -13.31 -4.90 -10.19
CA GLY A 40 -14.69 -5.32 -10.46
C GLY A 40 -14.96 -6.77 -10.02
N LYS A 41 -14.11 -7.34 -9.16
CA LYS A 41 -14.23 -8.70 -8.63
C LYS A 41 -14.85 -8.71 -7.24
N SER A 42 -15.67 -9.72 -6.98
CA SER A 42 -16.17 -10.00 -5.63
C SER A 42 -15.03 -10.39 -4.69
N ASP A 43 -15.25 -10.28 -3.38
CA ASP A 43 -14.25 -10.68 -2.37
C ASP A 43 -13.80 -12.14 -2.53
N LYS A 44 -14.72 -13.05 -2.86
CA LYS A 44 -14.41 -14.46 -3.09
C LYS A 44 -13.49 -14.65 -4.30
N GLU A 45 -13.71 -13.90 -5.38
CA GLU A 45 -12.86 -13.93 -6.57
C GLU A 45 -11.48 -13.32 -6.29
N LYS A 46 -11.44 -12.17 -5.60
CA LYS A 46 -10.19 -11.52 -5.19
C LYS A 46 -9.31 -12.45 -4.35
N GLU A 47 -9.90 -13.24 -3.45
CA GLU A 47 -9.13 -14.22 -2.66
C GLU A 47 -8.53 -15.32 -3.53
N LYS A 48 -9.28 -15.86 -4.51
CA LYS A 48 -8.76 -16.84 -5.48
C LYS A 48 -7.60 -16.28 -6.30
N ILE A 49 -7.74 -15.04 -6.79
CA ILE A 49 -6.69 -14.34 -7.55
C ILE A 49 -5.45 -14.14 -6.69
N LYS A 50 -5.63 -13.71 -5.43
CA LYS A 50 -4.53 -13.52 -4.47
C LYS A 50 -3.75 -14.82 -4.27
N ILE A 51 -4.43 -15.94 -4.04
CA ILE A 51 -3.79 -17.25 -3.86
C ILE A 51 -3.04 -17.66 -5.13
N TYR A 52 -3.65 -17.49 -6.30
CA TYR A 52 -3.02 -17.80 -7.58
C TYR A 52 -1.76 -16.96 -7.80
N GLN A 53 -1.84 -15.63 -7.66
CA GLN A 53 -0.69 -14.75 -7.85
C GLN A 53 0.42 -15.03 -6.84
N LYS A 54 0.09 -15.30 -5.56
CA LYS A 54 1.09 -15.69 -4.55
C LYS A 54 1.88 -16.94 -4.92
N LYS A 55 1.26 -17.90 -5.61
CA LYS A 55 1.90 -19.17 -6.00
C LYS A 55 2.62 -19.10 -7.35
N ASN A 56 2.16 -18.24 -8.25
CA ASN A 56 2.56 -18.27 -9.67
C ASN A 56 3.24 -16.97 -10.15
N LYS A 57 3.30 -15.93 -9.32
CA LYS A 57 3.92 -14.65 -9.65
C LYS A 57 4.88 -14.25 -8.53
N ASP A 58 6.00 -13.65 -8.91
CA ASP A 58 6.92 -13.02 -7.97
C ASP A 58 6.48 -11.58 -7.68
N ALA A 59 5.29 -11.45 -7.07
CA ALA A 59 4.66 -10.16 -6.78
C ALA A 59 5.55 -9.26 -5.90
N ILE A 60 6.31 -9.88 -4.98
CA ILE A 60 7.19 -9.17 -4.06
C ILE A 60 8.33 -8.51 -4.83
N ARG A 61 9.07 -9.26 -5.67
CA ARG A 61 10.17 -8.66 -6.44
C ARG A 61 9.66 -7.75 -7.55
N GLU A 62 8.51 -8.03 -8.14
CA GLU A 62 7.89 -7.18 -9.16
C GLU A 62 7.63 -5.78 -8.61
N PHE A 63 6.93 -5.69 -7.47
CA PHE A 63 6.64 -4.39 -6.87
C PHE A 63 7.90 -3.72 -6.30
N TRP A 64 8.81 -4.46 -5.66
CA TRP A 64 10.09 -3.92 -5.19
C TRP A 64 10.92 -3.28 -6.31
N LYS A 65 10.92 -3.87 -7.53
CA LYS A 65 11.58 -3.29 -8.70
C LYS A 65 10.93 -1.96 -9.11
N GLN A 66 9.60 -1.87 -9.06
CA GLN A 66 8.90 -0.62 -9.36
C GLN A 66 9.21 0.49 -8.35
N MET A 67 9.39 0.12 -7.08
CA MET A 67 9.76 1.06 -6.00
C MET A 67 11.15 1.67 -6.22
N GLN A 68 12.04 1.07 -7.02
CA GLN A 68 13.37 1.63 -7.25
C GLN A 68 13.27 3.04 -7.86
N GLY A 69 13.93 4.01 -7.22
CA GLY A 69 13.90 5.42 -7.62
C GLY A 69 12.56 6.13 -7.40
N ALA A 70 11.63 5.56 -6.63
CA ALA A 70 10.46 6.31 -6.15
C ALA A 70 10.83 7.17 -4.94
N ASP A 71 10.08 8.25 -4.71
CA ASP A 71 10.30 9.17 -3.59
C ASP A 71 9.61 8.68 -2.30
N ALA A 72 8.49 7.97 -2.47
CA ALA A 72 7.62 7.62 -1.36
C ALA A 72 6.72 6.40 -1.63
N ILE A 73 6.15 5.87 -0.55
CA ILE A 73 4.95 5.02 -0.60
C ILE A 73 3.78 5.68 0.16
N LEU A 74 2.57 5.45 -0.34
CA LEU A 74 1.31 5.70 0.37
C LEU A 74 0.67 4.37 0.75
N VAL A 75 0.56 4.11 2.05
CA VAL A 75 -0.07 2.92 2.59
C VAL A 75 -1.58 3.16 2.77
N ALA A 76 -2.38 2.46 1.96
CA ALA A 76 -3.83 2.44 2.02
C ALA A 76 -4.34 1.48 3.11
N ASN A 77 -4.12 1.86 4.37
CA ASN A 77 -4.44 1.07 5.55
C ASN A 77 -5.93 1.23 5.96
N PHE A 78 -6.84 0.64 5.19
CA PHE A 78 -8.27 0.57 5.51
C PHE A 78 -8.59 -0.54 6.52
N ASP A 79 -9.70 -0.41 7.24
CA ASP A 79 -10.22 -1.41 8.17
C ASP A 79 -10.39 -2.77 7.48
N LYS A 80 -10.00 -3.87 8.14
CA LYS A 80 -10.16 -5.23 7.59
C LYS A 80 -10.10 -6.28 8.70
N ASN A 81 -10.85 -7.37 8.55
CA ASN A 81 -10.89 -8.49 9.51
C ASN A 81 -11.20 -8.06 10.96
N GLY A 82 -12.03 -7.03 11.12
CA GLY A 82 -12.34 -6.45 12.44
C GLY A 82 -11.21 -5.61 13.06
N ILE A 83 -10.10 -5.39 12.33
CA ILE A 83 -8.97 -4.58 12.76
C ILE A 83 -9.07 -3.21 12.07
N LYS A 84 -9.11 -2.15 12.87
CA LYS A 84 -9.12 -0.77 12.38
C LYS A 84 -7.77 -0.40 11.77
N ASN A 85 -7.77 0.33 10.66
CA ASN A 85 -6.59 0.79 9.93
C ASN A 85 -5.60 -0.33 9.56
N TYR A 86 -6.12 -1.52 9.25
CA TYR A 86 -5.34 -2.74 9.11
C TYR A 86 -4.18 -2.61 8.11
N ILE A 87 -3.02 -3.11 8.53
CA ILE A 87 -1.84 -3.32 7.68
C ILE A 87 -1.55 -4.81 7.70
N GLY A 88 -1.48 -5.46 6.54
CA GLY A 88 -1.18 -6.89 6.44
C GLY A 88 0.30 -7.18 6.30
N GLY A 89 0.71 -8.43 6.48
CA GLY A 89 2.12 -8.84 6.39
C GLY A 89 2.82 -8.46 5.07
N ASN A 90 2.13 -8.54 3.93
CA ASN A 90 2.69 -8.07 2.66
C ASN A 90 2.99 -6.56 2.68
N THR A 91 2.05 -5.77 3.19
CA THR A 91 2.20 -4.32 3.31
C THR A 91 3.26 -3.92 4.33
N LEU A 92 3.43 -4.69 5.42
CA LEU A 92 4.54 -4.51 6.34
C LEU A 92 5.91 -4.73 5.64
N MET A 93 6.03 -5.72 4.76
CA MET A 93 7.26 -5.90 3.96
C MET A 93 7.50 -4.72 3.01
N GLU A 94 6.45 -4.22 2.35
CA GLU A 94 6.54 -3.05 1.46
C GLU A 94 6.99 -1.79 2.21
N ILE A 95 6.50 -1.60 3.45
CA ILE A 95 6.98 -0.54 4.36
C ILE A 95 8.47 -0.73 4.66
N GLY A 96 8.91 -1.96 4.97
CA GLY A 96 10.33 -2.27 5.19
C GLY A 96 11.19 -1.98 3.96
N PHE A 97 10.71 -2.30 2.75
CA PHE A 97 11.43 -1.97 1.51
C PHE A 97 11.57 -0.46 1.31
N ALA A 98 10.49 0.30 1.53
CA ALA A 98 10.54 1.75 1.44
C ALA A 98 11.55 2.35 2.43
N HIS A 99 11.62 1.81 3.65
CA HIS A 99 12.60 2.24 4.65
C HIS A 99 14.04 2.00 4.19
N VAL A 100 14.34 0.81 3.66
CA VAL A 100 15.69 0.49 3.14
C VAL A 100 16.06 1.36 1.93
N LEU A 101 15.07 1.73 1.10
CA LEU A 101 15.26 2.62 -0.05
C LEU A 101 15.30 4.11 0.32
N ASN A 102 15.27 4.45 1.62
CA ASN A 102 15.22 5.82 2.12
C ASN A 102 14.04 6.64 1.54
N GLN A 103 12.91 5.98 1.34
CA GLN A 103 11.68 6.58 0.82
C GLN A 103 10.83 7.13 1.95
N LYS A 104 10.07 8.19 1.65
CA LYS A 104 9.04 8.68 2.59
C LYS A 104 7.93 7.63 2.72
N ILE A 105 7.47 7.40 3.94
CA ILE A 105 6.40 6.44 4.21
C ILE A 105 5.20 7.22 4.72
N PHE A 106 4.14 7.27 3.92
CA PHE A 106 2.88 7.88 4.31
C PHE A 106 1.87 6.81 4.70
N LEU A 107 1.16 6.99 5.81
CA LEU A 107 -0.03 6.20 6.13
C LEU A 107 -1.28 7.04 5.89
N PHE A 108 -2.24 6.49 5.15
CA PHE A 108 -3.50 7.19 4.89
C PHE A 108 -4.28 7.41 6.20
N ASN A 109 -4.37 6.38 7.03
CA ASN A 109 -4.99 6.39 8.37
C ASN A 109 -3.95 6.20 9.48
N PRO A 110 -4.29 6.44 10.77
CA PRO A 110 -3.39 6.19 11.89
C PRO A 110 -2.83 4.76 11.94
N ILE A 111 -1.69 4.60 12.63
CA ILE A 111 -1.07 3.30 12.87
C ILE A 111 -2.09 2.37 13.54
N PRO A 112 -2.31 1.14 13.04
CA PRO A 112 -3.26 0.23 13.64
C PRO A 112 -2.77 -0.30 15.00
N GLU A 113 -3.71 -0.60 15.89
CA GLU A 113 -3.44 -1.29 17.14
C GLU A 113 -3.23 -2.80 16.90
N ILE A 114 -2.03 -3.16 16.41
CA ILE A 114 -1.63 -4.55 16.16
C ILE A 114 -0.53 -4.97 17.13
N SER A 115 -0.80 -5.98 17.96
CA SER A 115 0.08 -6.38 19.06
C SER A 115 1.45 -6.92 18.65
N TYR A 116 1.60 -7.41 17.42
CA TYR A 116 2.78 -8.20 17.03
C TYR A 116 3.86 -7.40 16.29
N TYR A 117 3.51 -6.27 15.67
CA TYR A 117 4.44 -5.52 14.82
C TYR A 117 4.14 -4.01 14.73
N LYS A 118 3.35 -3.47 15.67
CA LYS A 118 3.09 -2.02 15.73
C LYS A 118 4.39 -1.23 15.91
N THR A 119 5.29 -1.74 16.75
CA THR A 119 6.60 -1.12 17.04
C THR A 119 7.48 -0.97 15.80
N GLU A 120 7.43 -1.92 14.87
CA GLU A 120 8.17 -1.89 13.59
C GLU A 120 7.60 -0.80 12.68
N ILE A 121 6.28 -0.62 12.65
CA ILE A 121 5.63 0.47 11.90
C ILE A 121 5.99 1.83 12.54
N GLU A 122 6.04 1.93 13.86
CA GLU A 122 6.45 3.16 14.56
C GLU A 122 7.94 3.49 14.33
N ALA A 123 8.80 2.47 14.28
CA ALA A 123 10.24 2.62 14.11
C ALA A 123 10.64 3.29 12.78
N VAL A 124 9.87 3.05 11.72
CA VAL A 124 10.11 3.69 10.41
C VAL A 124 9.57 5.13 10.33
N LYS A 125 8.99 5.65 11.43
CA LYS A 125 8.51 7.04 11.61
C LYS A 125 7.66 7.52 10.43
N PRO A 126 6.54 6.84 10.12
CA PRO A 126 5.72 7.21 8.99
C PRO A 126 5.00 8.53 9.24
N ILE A 127 4.64 9.22 8.16
CA ILE A 127 3.83 10.44 8.19
C ILE A 127 2.36 10.03 8.06
N VAL A 128 1.58 10.27 9.13
CA VAL A 128 0.15 9.95 9.15
C VAL A 128 -0.66 11.10 8.55
N LEU A 129 -1.42 10.80 7.49
CA LEU A 129 -2.17 11.79 6.71
C LEU A 129 -3.57 12.08 7.27
N ASN A 130 -4.17 11.15 8.00
CA ASN A 130 -5.56 11.22 8.49
C ASN A 130 -6.56 11.49 7.35
N GLY A 131 -6.37 10.82 6.21
CA GLY A 131 -7.23 10.91 5.05
C GLY A 131 -6.94 12.09 4.11
N ASP A 132 -6.07 13.02 4.49
CA ASP A 132 -5.80 14.23 3.71
C ASP A 132 -4.52 14.09 2.87
N LEU A 133 -4.71 13.82 1.57
CA LEU A 133 -3.61 13.68 0.60
C LEU A 133 -2.94 15.01 0.25
N SER A 134 -3.59 16.17 0.49
CA SER A 134 -3.00 17.49 0.19
C SER A 134 -1.79 17.81 1.06
N ARG A 135 -1.58 17.05 2.13
CA ARG A 135 -0.42 17.13 3.03
C ARG A 135 0.84 16.51 2.43
N ILE A 136 0.76 15.91 1.24
CA ILE A 136 1.91 15.44 0.49
C ILE A 136 2.35 16.57 -0.45
N SER A 137 3.48 17.19 -0.13
CA SER A 137 4.14 18.23 -0.95
C SER A 137 5.34 17.66 -1.69
#